data_AF-A0A352ULH9-F1
#
_entry.id   AF-A0A352ULH9-F1
#
_cell.length_a   1.000
_cell.length_b   1.000
_cell.length_c   1.000
_cell.angle_alpha   90.00
_cell.angle_beta   90.00
_cell.angle_gamma   90.00
#
_symmetry.space_group_name_H-M   'P 1'
#
loop_
_entity.id
_entity.type
_entity.pdbx_description
1 polymer ?
#
loop_
_entity_poly.entity_id
_entity_poly.type
_entity_poly.pdbx_seq_one_letter_code
_entity_poly.pdbx_strand_id
1 'polypeptide(L)'
;AHFPKDEHGLARFDGTPLFECADRLMAEHPEWGTLIFDYAKPQVQSFLISSAVFFFDVYHIDGIRVDAVSSMLYLDYARKPGQWRPGSDGGNINLAAADFLRNLNTAVLTEFPGCITAAEEATDFPMVTRPPYDGGLGFTFKWDMGLMHDTLNYLAIDPYFRSKHHSRLTFSMVYAFSENYILPFSHDEVVHGKKSMIGKMWGGYDMKFATLRALWGYQFAHPGKKLMFMG
;
A
#
# COMPACT_ATOMS: atom_id res chain seq x y z
N ALA A 1 -3.65 -4.57 8.30
CA ALA A 1 -3.01 -5.75 7.67
C ALA A 1 -2.72 -6.86 8.68
N HIS A 2 -2.06 -6.59 9.80
CA HIS A 2 -1.61 -7.61 10.76
C HIS A 2 -1.44 -7.03 12.17
N PHE A 3 -1.15 -7.88 13.16
CA PHE A 3 -0.84 -7.47 14.54
C PHE A 3 0.22 -8.41 15.18
N PRO A 4 1.02 -7.94 16.15
CA PRO A 4 2.09 -8.74 16.74
C PRO A 4 1.57 -9.78 17.75
N LYS A 5 2.47 -10.66 18.22
CA LYS A 5 2.14 -11.82 19.09
C LYS A 5 2.27 -11.55 20.58
N ASP A 6 2.38 -10.29 20.98
CA ASP A 6 2.53 -9.90 22.38
C ASP A 6 1.36 -10.41 23.23
N GLU A 7 1.67 -11.06 24.35
CA GLU A 7 0.66 -11.72 25.21
C GLU A 7 -0.37 -10.74 25.80
N HIS A 8 0.00 -9.47 25.98
CA HIS A 8 -0.90 -8.43 26.46
C HIS A 8 -1.81 -7.84 25.36
N GLY A 9 -1.58 -8.23 24.10
CA GLY A 9 -2.29 -7.75 22.93
C GLY A 9 -3.50 -8.60 22.55
N LEU A 10 -3.74 -8.73 21.24
CA LEU A 10 -4.91 -9.42 20.69
C LEU A 10 -4.69 -10.92 20.43
N ALA A 11 -3.45 -11.39 20.54
CA ALA A 11 -3.09 -12.77 20.25
C ALA A 11 -3.79 -13.72 21.25
N ARG A 12 -4.55 -14.69 20.73
CA ARG A 12 -5.31 -15.65 21.55
C ARG A 12 -6.10 -15.01 22.69
N PHE A 13 -6.78 -13.91 22.39
CA PHE A 13 -7.38 -13.00 23.38
C PHE A 13 -8.24 -13.67 24.47
N ASP A 14 -8.98 -14.72 24.13
CA ASP A 14 -9.82 -15.50 25.07
C ASP A 14 -9.31 -16.94 25.30
N GLY A 15 -8.05 -17.18 24.99
CA GLY A 15 -7.45 -18.51 24.96
C GLY A 15 -7.59 -19.24 23.61
N THR A 16 -8.41 -18.73 22.69
CA THR A 16 -8.59 -19.28 21.33
C THR A 16 -8.15 -18.28 20.25
N PRO A 17 -7.92 -18.71 18.99
CA PRO A 17 -7.70 -17.82 17.85
C PRO A 17 -8.92 -16.92 17.58
N LEU A 18 -9.05 -15.82 18.33
CA LEU A 18 -10.24 -14.97 18.32
C LEU A 18 -10.16 -13.91 17.23
N PHE A 19 -9.10 -13.09 17.22
CA PHE A 19 -8.89 -12.05 16.21
C PHE A 19 -8.17 -12.57 14.97
N GLU A 20 -7.27 -13.53 15.15
CA GLU A 20 -6.52 -14.19 14.10
C GLU A 20 -7.27 -15.38 13.49
N CYS A 21 -6.80 -15.82 12.31
CA CYS A 21 -7.34 -16.99 11.63
C CYS A 21 -7.08 -18.27 12.45
N ALA A 22 -8.06 -19.18 12.51
CA ALA A 22 -7.91 -20.46 13.19
C ALA A 22 -7.01 -21.45 12.41
N ASP A 23 -6.91 -21.32 11.08
CA ASP A 23 -5.97 -22.12 10.29
C ASP A 23 -4.55 -21.60 10.50
N ARG A 24 -3.74 -22.39 11.22
CA ARG A 24 -2.34 -22.07 11.53
C ARG A 24 -1.48 -21.78 10.31
N LEU A 25 -1.79 -22.39 9.16
CA LEU A 25 -1.06 -22.13 7.92
C LEU A 25 -1.32 -20.72 7.38
N MET A 26 -2.53 -20.22 7.64
CA MET A 26 -3.02 -18.94 7.13
C MET A 26 -2.96 -17.81 8.17
N ALA A 27 -2.76 -18.14 9.45
CA ALA A 27 -2.83 -17.21 10.56
C ALA A 27 -1.70 -16.18 10.65
N GLU A 28 -0.58 -16.39 9.95
CA GLU A 28 0.63 -15.59 10.16
C GLU A 28 1.25 -15.08 8.86
N HIS A 29 1.86 -13.89 8.92
CA HIS A 29 2.83 -13.46 7.92
C HIS A 29 4.20 -14.08 8.25
N PRO A 30 4.68 -15.03 7.42
CA PRO A 30 5.84 -15.85 7.78
C PRO A 30 7.14 -15.05 7.89
N GLU A 31 7.32 -14.00 7.08
CA GLU A 31 8.53 -13.17 7.12
C GLU A 31 8.51 -12.13 8.24
N TRP A 32 7.34 -11.78 8.77
CA TRP A 32 7.20 -10.73 9.79
C TRP A 32 7.00 -11.30 11.21
N GLY A 33 6.62 -12.58 11.33
CA GLY A 33 6.35 -13.21 12.62
C GLY A 33 5.10 -12.67 13.33
N THR A 34 4.18 -12.09 12.57
CA THR A 34 2.95 -11.44 13.08
C THR A 34 1.69 -12.20 12.67
N LEU A 35 0.59 -12.01 13.40
CA LEU A 35 -0.71 -12.61 13.13
C LEU A 35 -1.54 -11.77 12.15
N ILE A 36 -2.36 -12.44 11.36
CA ILE A 36 -3.27 -11.86 10.37
C ILE A 36 -4.67 -11.87 10.95
N PHE A 37 -5.37 -10.72 10.90
CA PHE A 37 -6.77 -10.64 11.29
C PHE A 37 -7.63 -11.59 10.45
N ASP A 38 -8.59 -12.25 11.09
CA ASP A 38 -9.58 -13.08 10.42
C ASP A 38 -10.71 -12.20 9.87
N TYR A 39 -10.51 -11.71 8.66
CA TYR A 39 -11.47 -10.85 7.98
C TYR A 39 -12.81 -11.53 7.69
N ALA A 40 -12.92 -12.87 7.82
CA ALA A 40 -14.19 -13.57 7.64
C ALA A 40 -15.12 -13.43 8.87
N LYS A 41 -14.58 -13.05 10.04
CA LYS A 41 -15.36 -12.87 11.27
C LYS A 41 -16.01 -11.48 11.32
N PRO A 42 -17.35 -11.37 11.40
CA PRO A 42 -18.03 -10.07 11.45
C PRO A 42 -17.59 -9.18 12.62
N GLN A 43 -17.29 -9.76 13.78
CA GLN A 43 -16.85 -9.03 14.96
C GLN A 43 -15.43 -8.44 14.77
N VAL A 44 -14.55 -9.14 14.05
CA VAL A 44 -13.21 -8.65 13.71
C VAL A 44 -13.30 -7.52 12.69
N GLN A 45 -14.15 -7.65 11.66
CA GLN A 45 -14.43 -6.54 10.74
C GLN A 45 -15.01 -5.33 11.49
N SER A 46 -16.00 -5.56 12.36
CA SER A 46 -16.61 -4.50 13.16
C SER A 46 -15.58 -3.79 14.05
N PHE A 47 -14.70 -4.52 14.72
CA PHE A 47 -13.61 -3.94 15.52
C PHE A 47 -12.70 -3.03 14.67
N LEU A 48 -12.24 -3.51 13.51
CA LEU A 48 -11.33 -2.77 12.64
C LEU A 48 -11.99 -1.54 11.99
N ILE A 49 -13.22 -1.68 11.49
CA ILE A 49 -13.97 -0.57 10.88
C ILE A 49 -14.30 0.48 11.94
N SER A 50 -14.77 0.05 13.13
CA SER A 50 -15.09 0.97 14.23
C SER A 50 -13.84 1.71 14.70
N SER A 51 -12.67 1.05 14.71
CA SER A 51 -11.39 1.71 15.00
C SER A 51 -11.09 2.81 13.99
N ALA A 52 -11.22 2.54 12.68
CA ALA A 52 -11.02 3.57 11.66
C ALA A 52 -11.99 4.75 11.85
N VAL A 53 -13.30 4.46 11.96
CA VAL A 53 -14.35 5.47 12.18
C VAL A 53 -14.08 6.30 13.43
N PHE A 54 -13.63 5.68 14.53
CA PHE A 54 -13.29 6.37 15.77
C PHE A 54 -12.21 7.44 15.57
N PHE A 55 -11.19 7.20 14.74
CA PHE A 55 -10.19 8.23 14.45
C PHE A 55 -10.78 9.42 13.67
N PHE A 56 -11.68 9.18 12.72
CA PHE A 56 -12.37 10.26 12.00
C PHE A 56 -13.31 11.04 12.94
N ASP A 57 -14.13 10.35 13.73
CA ASP A 57 -15.13 10.96 14.61
C ASP A 57 -14.51 11.71 15.79
N VAL A 58 -13.54 11.10 16.49
CA VAL A 58 -13.02 11.65 17.75
C VAL A 58 -11.80 12.54 17.54
N TYR A 59 -10.94 12.19 16.58
CA TYR A 59 -9.69 12.92 16.33
C TYR A 59 -9.74 13.79 15.08
N HIS A 60 -10.83 13.77 14.32
CA HIS A 60 -11.06 14.62 13.15
C HIS A 60 -9.92 14.53 12.12
N ILE A 61 -9.39 13.33 11.88
CA ILE A 61 -8.41 13.13 10.80
C ILE A 61 -9.09 13.25 9.43
N ASP A 62 -8.37 13.76 8.43
CA ASP A 62 -8.92 13.95 7.07
C ASP A 62 -8.75 12.74 6.15
N GLY A 63 -8.05 11.70 6.62
CA GLY A 63 -7.84 10.50 5.83
C GLY A 63 -6.94 9.47 6.46
N ILE A 64 -6.98 8.26 5.88
CA ILE A 64 -6.14 7.13 6.27
C ILE A 64 -5.36 6.61 5.08
N ARG A 65 -4.17 6.07 5.34
CA ARG A 65 -3.37 5.31 4.36
C ARG A 65 -3.14 3.91 4.89
N VAL A 66 -3.46 2.90 4.09
CA VAL A 66 -3.23 1.48 4.40
C VAL A 66 -1.97 1.03 3.68
N ASP A 67 -0.99 0.60 4.47
CA ASP A 67 0.28 0.02 4.01
C ASP A 67 0.12 -1.47 3.68
N ALA A 68 0.92 -1.94 2.72
CA ALA A 68 1.03 -3.33 2.31
C ALA A 68 -0.33 -4.00 2.05
N VAL A 69 -1.23 -3.36 1.29
CA VAL A 69 -2.57 -3.89 0.97
C VAL A 69 -2.48 -5.25 0.27
N SER A 70 -1.44 -5.49 -0.53
CA SER A 70 -1.16 -6.79 -1.15
C SER A 70 -1.02 -7.93 -0.12
N SER A 71 -0.51 -7.64 1.09
CA SER A 71 -0.43 -8.65 2.16
C SER A 71 -1.80 -9.11 2.65
N MET A 72 -2.82 -8.28 2.50
CA MET A 72 -4.20 -8.61 2.85
C MET A 72 -4.90 -9.35 1.73
N LEU A 73 -4.68 -8.93 0.48
CA LEU A 73 -5.40 -9.42 -0.70
C LEU A 73 -4.96 -10.80 -1.17
N TYR A 74 -3.72 -11.21 -0.91
CA TYR A 74 -3.16 -12.45 -1.45
C TYR A 74 -2.92 -13.50 -0.35
N LEU A 75 -3.58 -14.65 -0.49
CA LEU A 75 -3.45 -15.81 0.40
C LEU A 75 -2.04 -16.43 0.36
N ASP A 76 -1.32 -16.22 -0.74
CA ASP A 76 0.05 -16.68 -0.98
C ASP A 76 1.11 -15.60 -0.75
N TYR A 77 0.74 -14.45 -0.16
CA TYR A 77 1.70 -13.38 0.13
C TYR A 77 2.86 -13.89 1.02
N ALA A 78 4.09 -13.76 0.51
CA ALA A 78 5.33 -14.23 1.13
C ALA A 78 5.33 -15.74 1.49
N ARG A 79 4.56 -16.57 0.77
CA ARG A 79 4.45 -18.02 1.02
C ARG A 79 4.89 -18.83 -0.20
N LYS A 80 5.58 -19.95 0.05
CA LYS A 80 5.99 -20.89 -1.01
C LYS A 80 4.82 -21.82 -1.39
N PRO A 81 4.90 -22.50 -2.55
CA PRO A 81 3.95 -23.57 -2.88
C PRO A 81 3.82 -24.60 -1.75
N GLY A 82 2.59 -24.93 -1.38
CA GLY A 82 2.29 -25.83 -0.24
C GLY A 82 2.27 -25.16 1.14
N GLN A 83 2.60 -23.86 1.23
CA GLN A 83 2.54 -23.08 2.48
C GLN A 83 1.30 -22.18 2.59
N TRP A 84 0.33 -22.35 1.70
CA TRP A 84 -0.92 -21.60 1.68
C TRP A 84 -2.06 -22.45 1.10
N ARG A 85 -3.30 -22.01 1.26
CA ARG A 85 -4.49 -22.69 0.72
C ARG A 85 -5.27 -21.76 -0.21
N PRO A 86 -5.78 -22.28 -1.35
CA PRO A 86 -6.73 -21.55 -2.18
C PRO A 86 -7.96 -21.08 -1.41
N GLY A 87 -8.51 -19.95 -1.84
CA GLY A 87 -9.79 -19.45 -1.38
C GLY A 87 -10.95 -20.33 -1.83
N SER A 88 -12.18 -19.95 -1.46
CA SER A 88 -13.39 -20.67 -1.82
C SER A 88 -13.66 -20.73 -3.33
N ASP A 89 -13.09 -19.80 -4.09
CA ASP A 89 -13.15 -19.73 -5.55
C ASP A 89 -12.01 -20.51 -6.25
N GLY A 90 -11.14 -21.16 -5.47
CA GLY A 90 -9.95 -21.86 -5.97
C GLY A 90 -8.79 -20.94 -6.35
N GLY A 91 -8.93 -19.62 -6.17
CA GLY A 91 -7.90 -18.62 -6.44
C GLY A 91 -7.00 -18.35 -5.23
N ASN A 92 -6.06 -17.41 -5.40
CA ASN A 92 -5.20 -16.91 -4.32
C ASN A 92 -5.70 -15.59 -3.71
N ILE A 93 -6.85 -15.08 -4.13
CA ILE A 93 -7.39 -13.84 -3.58
C ILE A 93 -8.13 -14.12 -2.27
N ASN A 94 -7.79 -13.34 -1.25
CA ASN A 94 -8.49 -13.32 0.02
C ASN A 94 -9.77 -12.49 -0.10
N LEU A 95 -10.85 -13.13 -0.54
CA LEU A 95 -12.15 -12.47 -0.75
C LEU A 95 -12.67 -11.78 0.52
N ALA A 96 -12.47 -12.38 1.70
CA ALA A 96 -12.88 -11.78 2.97
C ALA A 96 -12.11 -10.47 3.27
N ALA A 97 -10.82 -10.41 2.95
CA ALA A 97 -10.04 -9.18 3.07
C ALA A 97 -10.47 -8.12 2.04
N ALA A 98 -10.76 -8.54 0.80
CA ALA A 98 -11.28 -7.62 -0.23
C ALA A 98 -12.63 -7.01 0.18
N ASP A 99 -13.54 -7.83 0.72
CA ASP A 99 -14.83 -7.38 1.22
C ASP A 99 -14.68 -6.49 2.46
N PHE A 100 -13.77 -6.83 3.38
CA PHE A 100 -13.42 -5.94 4.49
C PHE A 100 -12.97 -4.55 4.01
N LEU A 101 -12.08 -4.49 3.01
CA LEU A 101 -11.59 -3.21 2.46
C LEU A 101 -12.71 -2.40 1.80
N ARG A 102 -13.60 -3.07 1.06
CA ARG A 102 -14.80 -2.44 0.48
C ARG A 102 -15.71 -1.86 1.57
N ASN A 103 -15.95 -2.63 2.64
CA ASN A 103 -16.78 -2.22 3.76
C ASN A 103 -16.14 -1.04 4.52
N LEU A 104 -14.83 -1.10 4.77
CA LEU A 104 -14.06 -0.02 5.41
C LEU A 104 -14.16 1.28 4.61
N ASN A 105 -13.88 1.24 3.31
CA ASN A 105 -13.96 2.42 2.46
C ASN A 105 -15.39 2.95 2.35
N THR A 106 -16.38 2.07 2.23
CA THR A 106 -17.80 2.46 2.19
C THR A 106 -18.21 3.17 3.48
N ALA A 107 -17.86 2.62 4.65
CA ALA A 107 -18.18 3.24 5.93
C ALA A 107 -17.52 4.61 6.08
N VAL A 108 -16.21 4.70 5.86
CA VAL A 108 -15.46 5.96 6.03
C VAL A 108 -15.95 7.05 5.06
N LEU A 109 -16.08 6.73 3.77
CA LEU A 109 -16.39 7.74 2.76
C LEU A 109 -17.87 8.14 2.75
N THR A 110 -18.76 7.33 3.33
CA THR A 110 -20.19 7.68 3.51
C THR A 110 -20.39 8.56 4.73
N GLU A 111 -19.80 8.19 5.87
CA GLU A 111 -19.96 8.93 7.13
C GLU A 111 -19.14 10.23 7.16
N PHE A 112 -17.99 10.27 6.47
CA PHE A 112 -17.11 11.44 6.43
C PHE A 112 -16.84 11.91 4.99
N PRO A 113 -17.84 12.53 4.32
CA PRO A 113 -17.67 13.04 2.96
C PRO A 113 -16.52 14.05 2.86
N GLY A 114 -15.67 13.87 1.84
CA GLY A 114 -14.50 14.72 1.59
C GLY A 114 -13.20 14.21 2.21
N CYS A 115 -13.26 13.25 3.13
CA CYS A 115 -12.09 12.52 3.60
C CYS A 115 -11.52 11.62 2.50
N ILE A 116 -10.26 11.19 2.69
CA ILE A 116 -9.57 10.33 1.74
C ILE A 116 -9.16 8.99 2.35
N THR A 117 -9.16 7.95 1.53
CA THR A 117 -8.50 6.68 1.83
C THR A 117 -7.45 6.39 0.76
N ALA A 118 -6.24 6.03 1.18
CA ALA A 118 -5.13 5.73 0.28
C ALA A 118 -4.61 4.30 0.49
N ALA A 119 -4.34 3.60 -0.60
CA ALA A 119 -3.76 2.27 -0.59
C ALA A 119 -2.32 2.29 -1.12
N GLU A 120 -1.45 1.53 -0.48
CA GLU A 120 -0.21 1.05 -1.12
C GLU A 120 -0.38 -0.43 -1.43
N GLU A 121 -0.50 -0.73 -2.72
CA GLU A 121 -0.75 -2.04 -3.29
C GLU A 121 0.25 -2.21 -4.44
N ALA A 122 1.06 -3.28 -4.38
CA ALA A 122 2.29 -3.41 -5.17
C ALA A 122 2.27 -4.61 -6.15
N THR A 123 1.09 -5.19 -6.42
CA THR A 123 0.92 -6.41 -7.22
C THR A 123 -0.07 -6.23 -8.39
N ASP A 124 -0.28 -4.98 -8.82
CA ASP A 124 -1.18 -4.59 -9.92
C ASP A 124 -2.62 -5.11 -9.74
N PHE A 125 -3.10 -5.18 -8.49
CA PHE A 125 -4.49 -5.51 -8.24
C PHE A 125 -5.39 -4.47 -8.94
N PRO A 126 -6.41 -4.91 -9.69
CA PRO A 126 -7.21 -4.00 -10.51
C PRO A 126 -8.23 -3.22 -9.66
N MET A 127 -8.59 -2.02 -10.13
CA MET A 127 -9.72 -1.25 -9.60
C MET A 127 -9.59 -0.89 -8.11
N VAL A 128 -8.37 -0.67 -7.63
CA VAL A 128 -8.10 -0.34 -6.22
C VAL A 128 -8.82 0.95 -5.83
N THR A 129 -8.83 1.94 -6.73
CA THR A 129 -9.44 3.26 -6.50
C THR A 129 -10.82 3.45 -7.12
N ARG A 130 -11.43 2.36 -7.60
CA ARG A 130 -12.80 2.39 -8.12
C ARG A 130 -13.81 2.11 -7.00
N PRO A 131 -15.03 2.65 -7.11
CA PRO A 131 -16.08 2.39 -6.13
C PRO A 131 -16.41 0.90 -6.00
N PRO A 132 -16.83 0.42 -4.82
CA PRO A 132 -17.19 -0.98 -4.63
C PRO A 132 -18.33 -1.47 -5.53
N TYR A 133 -19.29 -0.59 -5.89
CA TYR A 133 -20.39 -0.95 -6.79
C TYR A 133 -19.94 -1.24 -8.23
N ASP A 134 -18.75 -0.77 -8.63
CA ASP A 134 -18.10 -1.09 -9.91
C ASP A 134 -17.14 -2.29 -9.79
N GLY A 135 -17.10 -2.95 -8.62
CA GLY A 135 -16.20 -4.08 -8.34
C GLY A 135 -14.85 -3.69 -7.74
N GLY A 136 -14.59 -2.40 -7.51
CA GLY A 136 -13.33 -1.91 -6.92
C GLY A 136 -13.20 -2.14 -5.42
N LEU A 137 -12.06 -1.72 -4.85
CA LEU A 137 -11.83 -1.76 -3.40
C LEU A 137 -12.36 -0.52 -2.67
N GLY A 138 -12.66 0.56 -3.40
CA GLY A 138 -13.23 1.78 -2.86
C GLY A 138 -12.23 2.80 -2.31
N PHE A 139 -10.92 2.62 -2.52
CA PHE A 139 -9.95 3.62 -2.08
C PHE A 139 -10.11 4.92 -2.88
N THR A 140 -9.83 6.06 -2.27
CA THR A 140 -9.76 7.34 -3.02
C THR A 140 -8.50 7.41 -3.88
N PHE A 141 -7.37 6.93 -3.35
CA PHE A 141 -6.07 6.97 -4.03
C PHE A 141 -5.26 5.67 -3.90
N LYS A 142 -4.36 5.42 -4.86
CA LYS A 142 -3.35 4.36 -4.84
C LYS A 142 -1.96 4.96 -4.98
N TRP A 143 -0.97 4.45 -4.27
CA TRP A 143 0.44 4.81 -4.48
C TRP A 143 0.95 4.27 -5.82
N ASP A 144 1.55 5.14 -6.63
CA ASP A 144 2.21 4.75 -7.88
C ASP A 144 3.64 4.27 -7.62
N MET A 145 3.75 3.02 -7.17
CA MET A 145 5.03 2.37 -6.90
C MET A 145 5.85 2.15 -8.17
N GLY A 146 5.18 1.97 -9.32
CA GLY A 146 5.82 1.81 -10.62
C GLY A 146 6.58 3.08 -11.04
N LEU A 147 5.89 4.23 -11.03
CA LEU A 147 6.52 5.53 -11.29
C LEU A 147 7.66 5.82 -10.33
N MET A 148 7.48 5.55 -9.04
CA MET A 148 8.52 5.76 -8.03
C MET A 148 9.79 4.97 -8.39
N HIS A 149 9.67 3.64 -8.60
CA HIS A 149 10.81 2.79 -8.92
C HIS A 149 11.46 3.19 -10.24
N ASP A 150 10.68 3.39 -11.29
CA ASP A 150 11.21 3.71 -12.62
C ASP A 150 11.94 5.06 -12.60
N THR A 151 11.38 6.07 -11.93
CA THR A 151 11.98 7.41 -11.85
C THR A 151 13.26 7.40 -11.03
N LEU A 152 13.29 6.76 -9.86
CA LEU A 152 14.51 6.64 -9.06
C LEU A 152 15.62 5.89 -9.81
N ASN A 153 15.26 4.77 -10.46
CA ASN A 153 16.18 3.99 -11.26
C ASN A 153 16.70 4.76 -12.48
N TYR A 154 15.89 5.63 -13.07
CA TYR A 154 16.30 6.50 -14.17
C TYR A 154 17.32 7.56 -13.73
N LEU A 155 17.08 8.20 -12.59
CA LEU A 155 17.93 9.29 -12.10
C LEU A 155 19.26 8.83 -11.50
N ALA A 156 19.32 7.57 -11.03
CA ALA A 156 20.54 6.92 -10.59
C ALA A 156 21.51 6.58 -11.74
N ILE A 157 21.03 6.56 -12.99
CA ILE A 157 21.88 6.31 -14.18
C ILE A 157 22.65 7.57 -14.55
N ASP A 158 23.91 7.37 -14.95
CA ASP A 158 24.74 8.39 -15.60
C ASP A 158 23.96 9.08 -16.72
N PRO A 159 23.82 10.42 -16.73
CA PRO A 159 23.13 11.17 -17.76
C PRO A 159 23.47 10.73 -19.19
N TYR A 160 24.71 10.33 -19.47
CA TYR A 160 25.13 9.86 -20.79
C TYR A 160 24.38 8.60 -21.25
N PHE A 161 24.04 7.69 -20.33
CA PHE A 161 23.34 6.43 -20.64
C PHE A 161 21.82 6.50 -20.57
N ARG A 162 21.24 7.60 -20.07
CA ARG A 162 19.80 7.73 -19.84
C ARG A 162 18.94 7.61 -21.10
N SER A 163 19.48 7.93 -22.28
CA SER A 163 18.77 7.79 -23.56
C SER A 163 18.32 6.35 -23.83
N LYS A 164 19.07 5.35 -23.34
CA LYS A 164 18.73 3.92 -23.46
C LYS A 164 17.63 3.45 -22.51
N HIS A 165 17.24 4.31 -21.56
CA HIS A 165 16.28 4.00 -20.51
C HIS A 165 15.14 5.01 -20.45
N HIS A 166 14.92 5.79 -21.52
CA HIS A 166 13.96 6.89 -21.51
C HIS A 166 12.52 6.43 -21.25
N SER A 167 12.19 5.17 -21.56
CA SER A 167 10.90 4.57 -21.21
C SER A 167 10.60 4.61 -19.71
N ARG A 168 11.61 4.59 -18.82
CA ARG A 168 11.39 4.70 -17.37
C ARG A 168 10.80 6.06 -16.94
N LEU A 169 11.00 7.12 -17.73
CA LEU A 169 10.31 8.39 -17.46
C LEU A 169 8.92 8.44 -18.07
N THR A 170 8.65 7.71 -19.14
CA THR A 170 7.41 7.88 -19.92
C THR A 170 6.39 6.78 -19.70
N PHE A 171 6.79 5.63 -19.16
CA PHE A 171 5.94 4.43 -19.09
C PHE A 171 4.77 4.60 -18.11
N SER A 172 4.97 5.33 -17.00
CA SER A 172 3.89 5.64 -16.06
C SER A 172 2.68 6.29 -16.73
N MET A 173 2.89 7.13 -17.74
CA MET A 173 1.81 7.81 -18.47
C MET A 173 0.91 6.86 -19.27
N VAL A 174 1.37 5.63 -19.56
CA VAL A 174 0.54 4.60 -20.20
C VAL A 174 -0.62 4.19 -19.29
N TYR A 175 -0.40 4.17 -17.97
CA TYR A 175 -1.40 3.75 -16.99
C TYR A 175 -1.78 4.84 -15.98
N ALA A 176 -1.23 6.06 -16.05
CA ALA A 176 -1.45 7.12 -15.06
C ALA A 176 -2.91 7.53 -14.81
N PHE A 177 -3.84 7.08 -15.67
CA PHE A 177 -5.28 7.33 -15.58
C PHE A 177 -6.10 6.06 -15.29
N SER A 178 -5.46 4.91 -15.06
CA SER A 178 -6.17 3.68 -14.67
C SER A 178 -6.71 3.75 -13.25
N GLU A 179 -5.95 4.39 -12.35
CA GLU A 179 -6.26 4.63 -10.94
C GLU A 179 -6.04 6.10 -10.59
N ASN A 180 -6.58 6.52 -9.45
CA ASN A 180 -6.28 7.83 -8.87
C ASN A 180 -4.94 7.76 -8.12
N TYR A 181 -3.85 8.16 -8.76
CA TYR A 181 -2.52 7.98 -8.16
C TYR A 181 -2.08 9.09 -7.21
N ILE A 182 -1.40 8.69 -6.13
CA ILE A 182 -0.43 9.50 -5.37
C ILE A 182 0.96 9.08 -5.86
N LEU A 183 1.81 10.05 -6.20
CA LEU A 183 3.20 9.84 -6.60
C LEU A 183 4.08 9.86 -5.35
N PRO A 184 4.53 8.71 -4.82
CA PRO A 184 5.14 8.64 -3.50
C PRO A 184 6.66 8.58 -3.57
N PHE A 185 7.33 9.47 -2.84
CA PHE A 185 8.72 9.29 -2.43
C PHE A 185 8.74 9.21 -0.89
N SER A 186 8.42 8.02 -0.39
CA SER A 186 8.14 7.76 1.03
C SER A 186 9.41 7.49 1.85
N HIS A 187 9.20 7.24 3.15
CA HIS A 187 10.26 6.87 4.09
C HIS A 187 10.96 5.56 3.71
N ASP A 188 10.24 4.58 3.16
CA ASP A 188 10.80 3.28 2.75
C ASP A 188 11.89 3.40 1.70
N GLU A 189 11.88 4.50 0.94
CA GLU A 189 12.87 4.74 -0.09
C GLU A 189 14.16 5.32 0.45
N VAL A 190 14.22 5.81 1.68
CA VAL A 190 15.41 6.47 2.23
C VAL A 190 16.02 5.76 3.45
N VAL A 191 15.67 4.49 3.65
CA VAL A 191 16.17 3.63 4.73
C VAL A 191 16.95 2.42 4.19
N HIS A 192 17.41 1.53 5.07
CA HIS A 192 18.00 0.22 4.73
C HIS A 192 19.12 0.28 3.66
N GLY A 193 19.99 1.29 3.73
CA GLY A 193 21.11 1.46 2.80
C GLY A 193 20.71 2.01 1.41
N LYS A 194 19.43 2.32 1.17
CA LYS A 194 18.93 2.89 -0.09
C LYS A 194 19.36 4.35 -0.32
N LYS A 195 20.02 4.99 0.67
CA LYS A 195 20.48 6.39 0.70
C LYS A 195 19.33 7.40 0.76
N SER A 196 19.63 8.62 1.19
CA SER A 196 18.70 9.77 1.07
C SER A 196 18.42 10.12 -0.39
N MET A 197 17.37 10.91 -0.66
CA MET A 197 16.99 11.30 -2.02
C MET A 197 18.13 11.92 -2.82
N ILE A 198 18.91 12.83 -2.22
CA ILE A 198 20.11 13.38 -2.87
C ILE A 198 21.18 12.32 -3.12
N GLY A 199 21.36 11.37 -2.20
CA GLY A 199 22.34 10.30 -2.30
C GLY A 199 22.06 9.32 -3.45
N LYS A 200 20.81 9.24 -3.92
CA LYS A 200 20.37 8.42 -5.05
C LYS A 200 20.71 9.03 -6.42
N MET A 201 20.89 10.35 -6.50
CA MET A 201 21.18 11.03 -7.76
C MET A 201 22.60 10.71 -8.24
N TRP A 202 22.77 10.52 -9.54
CA TRP A 202 24.09 10.35 -10.14
C TRP A 202 24.91 11.65 -10.14
N GLY A 203 26.23 11.53 -10.05
CA GLY A 203 27.18 12.63 -10.31
C GLY A 203 27.78 13.27 -9.06
N GLY A 204 28.48 14.39 -9.28
CA GLY A 204 29.06 15.21 -8.22
C GLY A 204 28.01 15.97 -7.41
N TYR A 205 28.41 16.60 -6.31
CA TYR A 205 27.49 17.23 -5.36
C TYR A 205 26.48 18.19 -6.01
N ASP A 206 26.95 19.14 -6.82
CA ASP A 206 26.07 20.12 -7.48
C ASP A 206 25.11 19.48 -8.49
N MET A 207 25.58 18.45 -9.22
CA MET A 207 24.75 17.67 -10.14
C MET A 207 23.64 16.91 -9.41
N LYS A 208 23.93 16.39 -8.22
CA LYS A 208 22.92 15.70 -7.41
C LYS A 208 21.80 16.64 -7.00
N PHE A 209 22.12 17.85 -6.56
CA PHE A 209 21.09 18.87 -6.26
C PHE A 209 20.31 19.30 -7.49
N ALA A 210 20.97 19.50 -8.64
CA ALA A 210 20.29 19.84 -9.89
C ALA A 210 19.32 18.74 -10.31
N THR A 211 19.75 17.48 -10.23
CA THR A 211 18.92 16.32 -10.57
C THR A 211 17.76 16.16 -9.60
N LEU A 212 17.97 16.36 -8.29
CA LEU A 212 16.91 16.29 -7.30
C LEU A 212 15.86 17.39 -7.49
N ARG A 213 16.27 18.63 -7.81
CA ARG A 213 15.32 19.69 -8.18
C ARG A 213 14.52 19.33 -9.45
N ALA A 214 15.18 18.73 -10.45
CA ALA A 214 14.51 18.28 -11.66
C ALA A 214 13.49 17.16 -11.36
N LEU A 215 13.80 16.23 -10.44
CA LEU A 215 12.85 15.23 -9.95
C LEU A 215 11.61 15.88 -9.35
N TRP A 216 11.78 16.88 -8.47
CA TRP A 216 10.63 17.54 -7.86
C TRP A 216 9.81 18.35 -8.86
N GLY A 217 10.46 19.05 -9.79
CA GLY A 217 9.75 19.68 -10.91
C GLY A 217 8.95 18.68 -11.74
N TYR A 218 9.55 17.53 -12.05
CA TYR A 218 8.91 16.43 -12.76
C TYR A 218 7.73 15.85 -11.97
N GLN A 219 7.92 15.50 -10.69
CA GLN A 219 6.85 14.96 -9.84
C GLN A 219 5.68 15.93 -9.76
N PHE A 220 5.92 17.23 -9.57
CA PHE A 220 4.86 18.24 -9.47
C PHE A 220 4.12 18.46 -10.79
N ALA A 221 4.81 18.36 -11.92
CA ALA A 221 4.20 18.48 -13.26
C ALA A 221 3.48 17.20 -13.73
N HIS A 222 3.90 16.02 -13.28
CA HIS A 222 3.29 14.75 -13.66
C HIS A 222 1.87 14.61 -13.08
N PRO A 223 0.90 13.99 -13.78
CA PRO A 223 -0.43 13.68 -13.21
C PRO A 223 -0.36 12.85 -11.92
N GLY A 224 -1.27 13.11 -10.98
CA GLY A 224 -1.34 12.44 -9.68
C GLY A 224 -1.08 13.38 -8.49
N LYS A 225 -1.48 12.99 -7.28
CA LYS A 225 -1.21 13.72 -6.04
C LYS A 225 0.25 13.52 -5.60
N LYS A 226 0.75 14.33 -4.67
CA LYS A 226 2.18 14.37 -4.31
C LYS A 226 2.40 13.88 -2.89
N LEU A 227 3.40 13.03 -2.69
CA LEU A 227 3.87 12.64 -1.37
C LEU A 227 5.40 12.63 -1.38
N MET A 228 5.98 13.31 -0.40
CA MET A 228 7.43 13.34 -0.14
C MET A 228 7.63 13.17 1.36
N PHE A 229 8.60 12.34 1.73
CA PHE A 229 8.99 12.17 3.13
C PHE A 229 9.84 13.34 3.63
N MET A 230 9.86 13.54 4.94
CA MET A 230 10.70 14.58 5.57
C MET A 230 12.20 14.31 5.37
N GLY A 231 12.98 15.39 5.20
CA GLY A 231 14.44 15.36 5.00
C GLY A 231 14.87 15.49 3.54
#